data_AF-K2DJX1-F1
#
_entry.id   AF-K2DJX1-F1
#
_cell.length_a   1.000
_cell.length_b   1.000
_cell.length_c   1.000
_cell.angle_alpha   90.00
_cell.angle_beta   90.00
_cell.angle_gamma   90.00
#
_symmetry.space_group_name_H-M   'P 1'
#
loop_
_entity.id
_entity.type
_entity.pdbx_description
1 polymer ?
#
loop_
_entity_poly.entity_id
_entity_poly.type
_entity_poly.pdbx_seq_one_letter_code
_entity_poly.pdbx_strand_id
1 'polypeptide(L)'
;TIYLVFKGGLVYTGLALAKWSKALKEPANTLKIRKAGLLVNPHSAVISLKVGAVELPVIVMDTYDQLSFQVRDSKNRRDVKDSFLMQIEFDDEKFIALFDKVIRRIRTLLDIGANLGSDCFNICIAEDRSMDLYFNDLGAARFKKLQSNERKEYAEEYLTYAIGAFINGLTENEYQKQKDFCDIIDNKRKSNSLRVRLLEQILGN
;
A
#
# COMPACT_ATOMS: atom_id res chain seq x y z
N THR A 1 13.74 -28.34 1.19
CA THR A 1 14.21 -27.78 2.47
C THR A 1 14.88 -26.44 2.20
N ILE A 2 14.47 -25.36 2.87
CA ILE A 2 15.08 -24.04 2.73
C ILE A 2 15.79 -23.73 4.05
N TYR A 3 17.09 -23.44 3.98
CA TYR A 3 17.93 -23.15 5.14
C TYR A 3 18.12 -21.63 5.25
N LEU A 4 17.77 -21.05 6.40
CA LEU A 4 18.12 -19.67 6.75
C LEU A 4 19.39 -19.70 7.59
N VAL A 5 20.46 -19.10 7.09
CA VAL A 5 21.74 -18.99 7.80
C VAL A 5 21.92 -17.55 8.26
N PHE A 6 21.73 -17.30 9.55
CA PHE A 6 22.26 -16.09 10.20
C PHE A 6 23.62 -16.44 10.84
N LYS A 7 24.51 -15.45 10.94
CA LYS A 7 25.84 -15.58 11.54
C LYS A 7 25.68 -15.93 13.04
N GLY A 8 25.57 -17.22 13.36
CA GLY A 8 25.44 -17.72 14.74
C GLY A 8 24.57 -18.96 14.98
N GLY A 9 23.83 -19.50 14.01
CA GLY A 9 23.08 -20.75 14.22
C GLY A 9 21.87 -20.96 13.33
N LEU A 10 21.51 -22.23 13.14
CA LEU A 10 20.38 -22.71 12.35
C LEU A 10 19.08 -22.52 13.15
N VAL A 11 18.22 -21.57 12.77
CA VAL A 11 16.92 -21.39 13.43
C VAL A 11 15.83 -22.04 12.58
N TYR A 12 15.27 -23.13 13.08
CA TYR A 12 14.05 -23.75 12.53
C TYR A 12 12.82 -23.07 13.13
N THR A 13 12.07 -22.32 12.32
CA THR A 13 10.67 -22.02 12.63
C THR A 13 9.85 -22.13 11.34
N GLY A 14 8.78 -22.93 11.34
CA GLY A 14 7.88 -23.08 10.19
C GLY A 14 7.22 -21.76 9.76
N LEU A 15 7.08 -20.82 10.68
CA LEU A 15 6.58 -19.45 10.43
C LEU A 15 7.50 -18.65 9.48
N ALA A 16 8.82 -18.82 9.61
CA ALA A 16 9.76 -18.17 8.70
C ALA A 16 9.59 -18.72 7.28
N LEU A 17 9.48 -20.04 7.08
CA LEU A 17 9.32 -20.66 5.76
C LEU A 17 8.05 -20.18 5.05
N ALA A 18 6.92 -20.12 5.75
CA ALA A 18 5.66 -19.65 5.16
C ALA A 18 5.76 -18.18 4.70
N LYS A 19 6.34 -17.31 5.54
CA LYS A 19 6.56 -15.89 5.21
C LYS A 19 7.51 -15.73 4.01
N TRP A 20 8.61 -16.47 3.99
CA TRP A 20 9.59 -16.46 2.90
C TRP A 20 9.01 -17.00 1.58
N SER A 21 8.21 -18.06 1.62
CA SER A 21 7.57 -18.62 0.42
C SER A 21 6.61 -17.64 -0.26
N LYS A 22 5.99 -16.75 0.53
CA LYS A 22 5.18 -15.63 0.03
C LYS A 22 6.09 -14.54 -0.53
N ALA A 23 7.11 -14.14 0.21
CA ALA A 23 8.06 -13.11 -0.21
C ALA A 23 8.66 -13.41 -1.60
N LEU A 24 9.01 -14.67 -1.91
CA LEU A 24 9.53 -15.05 -3.24
C LEU A 24 8.55 -14.81 -4.40
N LYS A 25 7.26 -14.63 -4.13
CA LYS A 25 6.24 -14.26 -5.14
C LYS A 25 6.17 -12.75 -5.38
N GLU A 26 6.84 -11.94 -4.55
CA GLU A 26 6.85 -10.48 -4.63
C GLU A 26 7.14 -10.00 -6.06
N PRO A 27 8.17 -10.48 -6.78
CA PRO A 27 8.48 -9.93 -8.10
C PRO A 27 7.40 -10.24 -9.16
N ALA A 28 6.82 -11.43 -9.13
CA ALA A 28 5.77 -11.82 -10.07
C ALA A 28 4.48 -11.02 -9.81
N ASN A 29 4.12 -10.82 -8.54
CA ASN A 29 2.95 -10.02 -8.16
C ASN A 29 3.18 -8.53 -8.41
N THR A 30 4.38 -8.01 -8.11
CA THR A 30 4.82 -6.65 -8.46
C THR A 30 4.70 -6.41 -9.96
N LEU A 31 5.18 -7.35 -10.80
CA LEU A 31 5.08 -7.23 -12.25
C LEU A 31 3.62 -7.17 -12.72
N LYS A 32 2.73 -7.97 -12.15
CA LYS A 32 1.29 -7.95 -12.50
C LYS A 32 0.65 -6.61 -12.15
N ILE A 33 0.87 -6.12 -10.93
CA ILE A 33 0.36 -4.82 -10.47
C ILE A 33 0.92 -3.68 -11.33
N ARG A 34 2.23 -3.69 -11.62
CA ARG A 34 2.87 -2.70 -12.51
C ARG A 34 2.29 -2.70 -13.91
N LYS A 35 2.02 -3.87 -14.50
CA LYS A 35 1.40 -3.99 -15.83
C LYS A 35 -0.02 -3.42 -15.89
N ALA A 36 -0.69 -3.32 -14.75
CA ALA A 36 -1.98 -2.64 -14.63
C ALA A 36 -1.84 -1.11 -14.48
N GLY A 37 -0.62 -0.55 -14.55
CA GLY A 37 -0.37 0.88 -14.41
C GLY A 37 -0.41 1.39 -12.96
N LEU A 38 -0.38 0.48 -11.98
CA LEU A 38 -0.33 0.79 -10.56
C LEU A 38 1.12 0.99 -10.08
N LEU A 39 1.32 1.90 -9.11
CA LEU A 39 2.65 2.21 -8.60
C LEU A 39 3.13 1.13 -7.63
N VAL A 40 4.30 0.59 -7.92
CA VAL A 40 5.01 -0.42 -7.14
C VAL A 40 6.50 -0.16 -7.27
N ASN A 41 7.33 -0.93 -6.57
CA ASN A 41 8.77 -0.84 -6.76
C ASN A 41 9.15 -1.10 -8.24
N PRO A 42 9.83 -0.16 -8.92
CA PRO A 42 10.20 -0.34 -10.31
C PRO A 42 11.24 -1.46 -10.49
N HIS A 43 12.06 -1.72 -9.46
CA HIS A 43 12.97 -2.85 -9.41
C HIS A 43 12.48 -3.84 -8.35
N SER A 44 11.96 -4.98 -8.79
CA SER A 44 11.63 -6.07 -7.88
C SER A 44 12.03 -7.36 -8.57
N ALA A 45 13.03 -8.04 -8.03
CA ALA A 45 13.60 -9.25 -8.62
C ALA A 45 14.07 -10.20 -7.52
N VAL A 46 14.00 -11.51 -7.81
CA VAL A 46 14.71 -12.51 -7.02
C VAL A 46 16.05 -12.77 -7.70
N ILE A 47 17.15 -12.61 -6.97
CA ILE A 47 18.50 -13.00 -7.41
C ILE A 47 19.07 -14.07 -6.48
N SER A 48 20.09 -14.80 -6.94
CA SER A 48 20.86 -15.72 -6.08
C SER A 48 22.02 -14.97 -5.45
N LEU A 49 22.12 -14.99 -4.13
CA LEU A 49 23.25 -14.46 -3.37
C LEU A 49 24.07 -15.61 -2.77
N LYS A 50 25.36 -15.62 -3.06
CA LYS A 50 26.31 -16.59 -2.50
C LYS A 50 26.86 -16.12 -1.16
N VAL A 51 26.66 -16.93 -0.12
CA VAL A 51 27.21 -16.71 1.23
C VAL A 51 28.06 -17.94 1.61
N GLY A 52 29.39 -17.82 1.47
CA GLY A 52 30.30 -18.94 1.62
C GLY A 52 30.04 -20.01 0.53
N ALA A 53 29.66 -21.21 0.97
CA ALA A 53 29.33 -22.34 0.07
C ALA A 53 27.82 -22.47 -0.24
N VAL A 54 26.96 -21.59 0.30
CA VAL A 54 25.51 -21.67 0.16
C VAL A 54 25.01 -20.58 -0.79
N GLU A 55 24.07 -20.94 -1.68
CA GLU A 55 23.32 -19.99 -2.49
C GLU A 55 21.92 -19.78 -1.91
N LEU A 56 21.53 -18.52 -1.73
CA LEU A 56 20.25 -18.13 -1.15
C LEU A 56 19.51 -17.19 -2.09
N PRO A 57 18.20 -17.40 -2.32
CA PRO A 57 17.40 -16.43 -3.04
C PRO A 57 17.21 -15.18 -2.18
N VAL A 58 17.48 -14.01 -2.76
CA VAL A 58 17.24 -12.72 -2.12
C VAL A 58 16.39 -11.84 -3.03
N ILE A 59 15.54 -11.02 -2.42
CA ILE A 59 14.73 -10.04 -3.14
C ILE A 59 15.50 -8.73 -3.17
N VAL A 60 15.71 -8.22 -4.38
CA VAL A 60 16.28 -6.88 -4.59
C VAL A 60 15.16 -5.94 -4.94
N MET A 61 15.16 -4.79 -4.28
CA MET A 61 14.22 -3.72 -4.53
C MET A 61 14.84 -2.35 -4.26
N ASP A 62 14.32 -1.32 -4.92
CA ASP A 62 14.73 0.05 -4.63
C ASP A 62 14.29 0.43 -3.21
N THR A 63 15.13 1.18 -2.50
CA THR A 63 14.72 1.78 -1.23
C THR A 63 13.74 2.92 -1.50
N TYR A 64 12.97 3.33 -0.49
CA TYR A 64 12.03 4.45 -0.64
C TYR A 64 12.71 5.76 -1.07
N ASP A 65 14.01 5.93 -0.79
CA ASP A 65 14.78 7.11 -1.18
C ASP A 65 15.18 7.14 -2.64
N GLN A 66 15.13 5.99 -3.31
CA GLN A 66 15.46 5.85 -4.72
C GLN A 66 14.23 6.02 -5.61
N LEU A 67 13.03 6.08 -5.03
CA LEU A 67 11.78 6.29 -5.76
C LEU A 67 11.63 7.78 -6.10
N SER A 68 11.02 8.07 -7.25
CA SER A 68 10.75 9.45 -7.73
C SER A 68 9.57 10.12 -7.01
N PHE A 69 9.13 9.57 -5.88
CA PHE A 69 8.00 10.04 -5.09
C PHE A 69 8.24 9.67 -3.64
N GLN A 70 7.65 10.46 -2.74
CA GLN A 70 7.78 10.22 -1.31
C GLN A 70 6.76 9.17 -0.85
N VAL A 71 7.22 7.99 -0.44
CA VAL A 71 6.36 7.00 0.23
C VAL A 71 6.18 7.38 1.70
N ARG A 72 4.93 7.49 2.14
CA ARG A 72 4.52 7.76 3.52
C ARG A 72 4.11 6.46 4.18
N ASP A 73 5.00 5.93 5.02
CA ASP A 73 4.77 4.76 5.86
C ASP A 73 4.99 5.18 7.32
N SER A 74 4.13 4.69 8.21
CA SER A 74 4.27 4.77 9.66
C SER A 74 5.68 4.43 10.18
N LYS A 75 6.41 3.55 9.48
CA LYS A 75 7.78 3.12 9.84
C LYS A 75 8.87 3.95 9.16
N ASN A 76 8.52 4.74 8.15
CA ASN A 76 9.43 5.66 7.45
C ASN A 76 8.97 7.11 7.65
N ARG A 77 8.80 7.52 8.90
CA ARG A 77 8.46 8.90 9.28
C ARG A 77 9.70 9.77 9.19
N ARG A 78 9.93 10.36 8.02
CA ARG A 78 10.75 11.57 7.94
C ARG A 78 9.88 12.75 8.33
N ASP A 79 10.28 13.49 9.35
CA ASP A 79 9.64 14.75 9.69
C ASP A 79 9.81 15.72 8.51
N VAL A 80 8.73 15.96 7.79
CA VAL A 80 8.71 16.94 6.68
C VAL A 80 8.27 18.27 7.27
N LYS A 81 9.23 19.14 7.57
CA LYS A 81 8.98 20.47 8.16
C LYS A 81 8.05 21.35 7.31
N ASP A 82 8.01 21.12 5.99
CA ASP A 82 7.20 21.88 5.03
C ASP A 82 6.23 20.98 4.25
N SER A 83 5.48 20.12 4.95
CA SER A 83 4.57 19.22 4.26
C SER A 83 3.41 19.98 3.60
N PHE A 84 3.13 19.66 2.33
CA PHE A 84 1.99 20.26 1.61
C PHE A 84 0.64 19.95 2.29
N LEU A 85 0.52 18.81 3.00
CA LEU A 85 -0.69 18.46 3.74
C LEU A 85 -0.96 19.42 4.91
N MET A 86 0.09 20.04 5.46
CA MET A 86 -0.04 21.10 6.47
C MET A 86 -0.57 22.41 5.89
N GLN A 87 -0.59 22.59 4.57
CA GLN A 87 -1.12 23.79 3.90
C GLN A 87 -2.60 23.64 3.52
N ILE A 88 -3.14 22.42 3.63
CA ILE A 88 -4.54 22.12 3.33
C ILE A 88 -5.33 22.13 4.64
N GLU A 89 -6.57 22.57 4.60
CA GLU A 89 -7.59 22.35 5.63
C GLU A 89 -8.64 21.43 5.00
N PHE A 90 -8.80 20.23 5.55
CA PHE A 90 -9.65 19.22 4.93
C PHE A 90 -11.12 19.50 5.18
N ASP A 91 -11.86 19.51 4.08
CA ASP A 91 -13.30 19.31 4.01
C ASP A 91 -13.57 18.16 3.02
N ASP A 92 -14.82 17.71 2.96
CA ASP A 92 -15.22 16.59 2.11
C ASP A 92 -14.80 16.79 0.63
N GLU A 93 -14.96 17.99 0.07
CA GLU A 93 -14.66 18.25 -1.34
C GLU A 93 -13.17 18.26 -1.63
N LYS A 94 -12.37 18.93 -0.80
CA LYS A 94 -10.91 18.94 -0.95
C LYS A 94 -10.33 17.55 -0.76
N PHE A 95 -10.88 16.78 0.19
CA PHE A 95 -10.44 15.42 0.41
C PHE A 95 -10.75 14.53 -0.79
N ILE A 96 -11.97 14.61 -1.35
CA ILE A 96 -12.35 13.88 -2.58
C ILE A 96 -11.39 14.24 -3.72
N ALA A 97 -11.12 15.53 -3.94
CA ALA A 97 -10.20 15.97 -4.98
C ALA A 97 -8.78 15.44 -4.76
N LEU A 98 -8.29 15.40 -3.51
CA LEU A 98 -6.99 14.81 -3.16
C LEU A 98 -6.97 13.28 -3.37
N PHE A 99 -8.08 12.59 -3.07
CA PHE A 99 -8.23 11.13 -3.18
C PHE A 99 -8.57 10.63 -4.58
N ASP A 100 -8.79 11.50 -5.56
CA ASP A 100 -9.24 11.12 -6.90
C ASP A 100 -8.31 10.11 -7.62
N LYS A 101 -6.98 10.30 -7.53
CA LYS A 101 -6.02 9.30 -8.05
C LYS A 101 -6.13 7.96 -7.30
N VAL A 102 -6.27 7.99 -5.98
CA VAL A 102 -6.43 6.81 -5.13
C VAL A 102 -7.68 6.01 -5.51
N ILE A 103 -8.82 6.69 -5.72
CA ILE A 103 -10.07 6.08 -6.19
C ILE A 103 -9.84 5.33 -7.51
N ARG A 104 -9.14 5.96 -8.47
CA ARG A 104 -8.80 5.30 -9.74
C ARG A 104 -7.91 4.06 -9.52
N ARG A 105 -6.95 4.11 -8.60
CA ARG A 105 -6.11 2.93 -8.31
C ARG A 105 -6.92 1.78 -7.72
N ILE A 106 -7.85 2.07 -6.82
CA ILE A 106 -8.75 1.06 -6.25
C ILE A 106 -9.62 0.45 -7.35
N ARG A 107 -10.19 1.25 -8.26
CA ARG A 107 -10.93 0.74 -9.43
C ARG A 107 -10.08 -0.25 -10.25
N THR A 108 -8.84 0.13 -10.58
CA THR A 108 -7.92 -0.74 -11.30
C THR A 108 -7.63 -2.05 -10.55
N LEU A 109 -7.46 -2.02 -9.21
CA LEU A 109 -7.30 -3.24 -8.41
C LEU A 109 -8.52 -4.17 -8.51
N LEU A 110 -9.73 -3.61 -8.48
CA LEU A 110 -10.98 -4.37 -8.63
C LEU A 110 -11.09 -4.97 -10.03
N ASP A 111 -10.68 -4.23 -11.06
CA ASP A 111 -10.77 -4.67 -12.47
C ASP A 111 -9.82 -5.81 -12.78
N ILE A 112 -8.59 -5.77 -12.24
CA ILE A 112 -7.64 -6.90 -12.35
C ILE A 112 -7.92 -8.01 -11.34
N GLY A 113 -8.90 -7.81 -10.46
CA GLY A 113 -9.31 -8.75 -9.44
C GLY A 113 -8.19 -9.11 -8.47
N ALA A 114 -7.37 -8.12 -8.12
CA ALA A 114 -6.37 -8.25 -7.07
C ALA A 114 -7.08 -8.46 -5.72
N ASN A 115 -6.54 -9.36 -4.90
CA ASN A 115 -6.83 -9.51 -3.48
C ASN A 115 -5.52 -9.24 -2.73
N LEU A 116 -5.48 -8.08 -2.08
CA LEU A 116 -4.34 -7.54 -1.35
C LEU A 116 -4.69 -7.38 0.13
N GLY A 117 -3.71 -7.57 1.01
CA GLY A 117 -3.86 -7.23 2.43
C GLY A 117 -3.69 -5.73 2.67
N SER A 118 -4.11 -5.27 3.85
CA SER A 118 -3.95 -3.86 4.27
C SER A 118 -2.50 -3.39 4.23
N ASP A 119 -1.57 -4.26 4.60
CA ASP A 119 -0.13 -3.95 4.69
C ASP A 119 0.50 -3.65 3.32
N CYS A 120 -0.20 -3.99 2.23
CA CYS A 120 0.25 -3.67 0.89
C CYS A 120 0.02 -2.20 0.50
N PHE A 121 -0.77 -1.43 1.25
CA PHE A 121 -1.19 -0.08 0.88
C PHE A 121 -0.33 0.96 1.58
N ASN A 122 0.31 1.82 0.79
CA ASN A 122 0.99 3.02 1.29
C ASN A 122 0.51 4.21 0.49
N ILE A 123 0.45 5.37 1.14
CA ILE A 123 0.28 6.64 0.41
C ILE A 123 1.64 7.07 -0.11
N CYS A 124 1.67 7.57 -1.33
CA CYS A 124 2.80 8.33 -1.82
C CYS A 124 2.37 9.72 -2.30
N ILE A 125 3.32 10.64 -2.20
CA ILE A 125 3.18 12.02 -2.65
C ILE A 125 4.17 12.23 -3.79
N ALA A 126 3.64 12.49 -4.98
CA ALA A 126 4.45 12.80 -6.15
C ALA A 126 4.99 14.24 -6.09
N GLU A 127 5.96 14.57 -6.95
CA GLU A 127 6.57 15.90 -7.03
C GLU A 127 5.56 17.02 -7.33
N ASP A 128 4.51 16.71 -8.09
CA ASP A 128 3.38 17.61 -8.39
C ASP A 128 2.43 17.80 -7.19
N ARG A 129 2.78 17.28 -6.01
CA ARG A 129 1.97 17.28 -4.77
C ARG A 129 0.67 16.50 -4.87
N SER A 130 0.50 15.69 -5.91
CA SER A 130 -0.62 14.76 -5.97
C SER A 130 -0.39 13.57 -5.05
N MET A 131 -1.48 13.09 -4.46
CA MET A 131 -1.49 11.90 -3.64
C MET A 131 -1.88 10.69 -4.49
N ASP A 132 -1.19 9.57 -4.30
CA ASP A 132 -1.45 8.30 -5.00
C ASP A 132 -1.21 7.11 -4.06
N LEU A 133 -1.54 5.89 -4.51
CA LEU A 133 -1.23 4.65 -3.82
C LEU A 133 0.04 4.02 -4.37
N TYR A 134 0.96 3.66 -3.46
CA TYR A 134 2.10 2.80 -3.73
C TYR A 134 1.90 1.44 -3.07
N PHE A 135 2.08 0.37 -3.84
CA PHE A 135 1.89 -1.00 -3.36
C PHE A 135 3.22 -1.73 -3.12
N ASN A 136 3.34 -2.41 -1.98
CA ASN A 136 4.45 -3.27 -1.61
C ASN A 136 3.94 -4.50 -0.83
N ASP A 137 4.86 -5.34 -0.31
CA ASP A 137 4.54 -6.57 0.42
C ASP A 137 3.51 -7.47 -0.30
N LEU A 138 3.62 -7.51 -1.63
CA LEU A 138 2.74 -8.21 -2.54
C LEU A 138 2.98 -9.72 -2.56
N GLY A 139 3.91 -10.26 -1.79
CA GLY A 139 4.22 -11.70 -1.76
C GLY A 139 3.01 -12.58 -1.43
N ALA A 140 2.05 -12.05 -0.66
CA ALA A 140 0.80 -12.73 -0.32
C ALA A 140 -0.34 -12.49 -1.32
N ALA A 141 -0.18 -11.55 -2.27
CA ALA A 141 -1.24 -11.12 -3.18
C ALA A 141 -1.78 -12.28 -4.02
N ARG A 142 -3.09 -12.24 -4.27
CA ARG A 142 -3.80 -13.19 -5.14
C ARG A 142 -4.57 -12.44 -6.21
N PHE A 143 -4.86 -13.10 -7.31
CA PHE A 143 -5.59 -12.52 -8.45
C PHE A 143 -6.68 -13.49 -8.89
N LYS A 144 -7.92 -13.04 -8.93
CA LYS A 144 -9.07 -13.81 -9.39
C LYS A 144 -10.11 -12.89 -10.00
N LYS A 145 -10.91 -13.38 -10.94
CA LYS A 145 -12.08 -12.64 -11.40
C LYS A 145 -13.06 -12.47 -10.24
N LEU A 146 -13.39 -11.22 -9.89
CA LEU A 146 -14.34 -10.91 -8.82
C LEU A 146 -15.77 -11.08 -9.33
N GLN A 147 -16.61 -11.67 -8.50
CA GLN A 147 -18.07 -11.64 -8.68
C GLN A 147 -18.62 -10.28 -8.25
N SER A 148 -19.84 -9.92 -8.68
CA SER A 148 -20.42 -8.60 -8.42
C SER A 148 -20.58 -8.29 -6.93
N ASN A 149 -20.95 -9.28 -6.11
CA ASN A 149 -21.03 -9.13 -4.66
C ASN A 149 -19.65 -8.93 -4.02
N GLU A 150 -18.65 -9.70 -4.47
CA GLU A 150 -17.27 -9.55 -4.00
C GLU A 150 -16.70 -8.18 -4.36
N ARG A 151 -17.01 -7.65 -5.55
CA ARG A 151 -16.50 -6.35 -6.00
C ARG A 151 -16.86 -5.22 -5.01
N LYS A 152 -18.08 -5.23 -4.47
CA LYS A 152 -18.50 -4.26 -3.46
C LYS A 152 -17.73 -4.44 -2.15
N GLU A 153 -17.61 -5.67 -1.67
CA GLU A 153 -16.85 -5.99 -0.46
C GLU A 153 -15.39 -5.55 -0.55
N TYR A 154 -14.70 -5.91 -1.65
CA TYR A 154 -13.32 -5.46 -1.88
C TYR A 154 -13.20 -3.95 -2.05
N ALA A 155 -14.20 -3.27 -2.64
CA ALA A 155 -14.20 -1.82 -2.74
C ALA A 155 -14.24 -1.16 -1.36
N GLU A 156 -15.07 -1.66 -0.45
CA GLU A 156 -15.17 -1.20 0.93
C GLU A 156 -13.89 -1.48 1.73
N GLU A 157 -13.29 -2.67 1.55
CA GLU A 157 -12.02 -3.04 2.16
C GLU A 157 -10.87 -2.16 1.66
N TYR A 158 -10.73 -1.97 0.34
CA TYR A 158 -9.67 -1.16 -0.23
C TYR A 158 -9.81 0.32 0.08
N LEU A 159 -11.02 0.86 0.11
CA LEU A 159 -11.24 2.22 0.62
C LEU A 159 -10.78 2.34 2.06
N THR A 160 -11.07 1.33 2.89
CA THR A 160 -10.63 1.27 4.27
C THR A 160 -9.11 1.19 4.39
N TYR A 161 -8.45 0.36 3.59
CA TYR A 161 -6.98 0.25 3.60
C TYR A 161 -6.31 1.54 3.12
N ALA A 162 -6.85 2.18 2.09
CA ALA A 162 -6.34 3.46 1.59
C ALA A 162 -6.49 4.59 2.61
N ILE A 163 -7.64 4.70 3.29
CA ILE A 163 -7.84 5.67 4.38
C ILE A 163 -6.91 5.38 5.55
N GLY A 164 -6.76 4.12 5.94
CA GLY A 164 -5.81 3.72 6.99
C GLY A 164 -4.37 4.06 6.62
N ALA A 165 -3.95 3.81 5.38
CA ALA A 165 -2.64 4.17 4.86
C ALA A 165 -2.42 5.69 4.87
N PHE A 166 -3.45 6.47 4.53
CA PHE A 166 -3.41 7.93 4.62
C PHE A 166 -3.17 8.40 6.05
N ILE A 167 -4.01 7.98 7.00
CA ILE A 167 -3.90 8.38 8.41
C ILE A 167 -2.55 7.96 8.99
N ASN A 168 -2.12 6.71 8.74
CA ASN A 168 -0.84 6.19 9.24
C ASN A 168 0.38 6.87 8.60
N GLY A 169 0.22 7.40 7.39
CA GLY A 169 1.23 8.13 6.64
C GLY A 169 1.37 9.60 7.06
N LEU A 170 0.44 10.13 7.85
CA LEU A 170 0.56 11.45 8.44
C LEU A 170 1.66 11.48 9.51
N THR A 171 2.45 12.54 9.50
CA THR A 171 3.23 12.99 10.65
C THR A 171 2.29 13.38 11.79
N GLU A 172 2.82 13.43 13.01
CA GLU A 172 2.03 13.82 14.18
C GLU A 172 1.37 15.19 14.01
N ASN A 173 2.13 16.18 13.51
CA ASN A 173 1.61 17.54 13.32
C ASN A 173 0.50 17.59 12.26
N GLU A 174 0.63 16.85 11.16
CA GLU A 174 -0.42 16.76 10.14
C GLU A 174 -1.70 16.13 10.70
N TYR A 175 -1.55 15.04 11.46
CA TYR A 175 -2.70 14.38 12.09
C TYR A 175 -3.37 15.30 13.10
N GLN A 176 -2.62 15.94 14.00
CA GLN A 176 -3.20 16.84 15.01
C GLN A 176 -3.94 18.02 14.38
N LYS A 177 -3.42 18.59 13.29
CA LYS A 177 -4.10 19.67 12.55
C LYS A 177 -5.45 19.22 11.97
N GLN A 178 -5.56 17.96 11.55
CA GLN A 178 -6.71 17.41 10.85
C GLN A 178 -7.49 16.39 11.70
N LYS A 179 -7.28 16.40 13.02
CA LYS A 179 -7.67 15.30 13.89
C LYS A 179 -9.16 14.99 13.80
N ASP A 180 -9.99 16.02 13.88
CA ASP A 180 -11.45 15.85 13.84
C ASP A 180 -11.91 15.25 12.50
N PHE A 181 -11.32 15.69 11.40
CA PHE A 181 -11.59 15.12 10.07
C PHE A 181 -11.13 13.66 9.98
N CYS A 182 -9.93 13.34 10.47
CA CYS A 182 -9.36 12.00 10.46
C CYS A 182 -10.20 11.02 11.30
N ASP A 183 -10.63 11.44 12.49
CA ASP A 183 -11.45 10.63 13.39
C ASP A 183 -12.83 10.35 12.78
N ILE A 184 -13.38 11.31 12.04
CA ILE A 184 -14.65 11.15 11.33
C ILE A 184 -14.50 10.15 10.17
N ILE A 185 -13.46 10.26 9.34
CA ILE A 185 -13.31 9.42 8.15
C ILE A 185 -12.86 7.99 8.48
N ASP A 186 -12.13 7.79 9.58
CA ASP A 186 -11.72 6.46 10.06
C ASP A 186 -12.89 5.67 10.67
N ASN A 187 -13.92 6.36 11.17
CA ASN A 187 -15.02 5.72 11.88
C ASN A 187 -15.91 4.87 10.96
N LYS A 188 -15.56 3.60 10.80
CA LYS A 188 -16.30 2.61 9.99
C LYS A 188 -17.75 2.39 10.43
N ARG A 189 -18.08 2.68 11.70
CA ARG A 189 -19.42 2.44 12.27
C ARG A 189 -20.40 3.55 11.98
N LYS A 190 -19.92 4.75 11.65
CA LYS A 190 -20.74 5.82 11.10
C LYS A 190 -20.58 5.78 9.59
N SER A 191 -21.63 5.40 8.88
CA SER A 191 -21.70 5.67 7.44
C SER A 191 -21.69 7.19 7.27
N ASN A 192 -20.49 7.78 7.16
CA ASN A 192 -20.36 9.19 6.88
C ASN A 192 -20.60 9.41 5.38
N SER A 193 -21.30 10.49 5.04
CA SER A 193 -21.63 10.88 3.65
C SER A 193 -20.40 10.84 2.75
N LEU A 194 -19.24 11.25 3.26
CA LEU A 194 -17.98 11.20 2.52
C LEU A 194 -17.58 9.78 2.10
N ARG A 195 -17.62 8.80 3.01
CA ARG A 195 -17.24 7.41 2.69
C ARG A 195 -18.18 6.79 1.67
N VAL A 196 -19.47 7.10 1.76
CA VAL A 196 -20.48 6.66 0.79
C VAL A 196 -20.17 7.24 -0.58
N ARG A 197 -19.92 8.55 -0.67
CA ARG A 197 -19.55 9.22 -1.93
C ARG A 197 -18.26 8.66 -2.54
N LEU A 198 -17.23 8.40 -1.73
CA LEU A 198 -15.99 7.79 -2.20
C LEU A 198 -16.23 6.38 -2.74
N LEU A 199 -17.06 5.58 -2.05
CA LEU A 199 -17.42 4.23 -2.48
C LEU A 199 -18.25 4.23 -3.76
N GLU A 200 -19.23 5.13 -3.89
CA GLU A 200 -20.02 5.33 -5.11
C GLU A 200 -19.10 5.66 -6.28
N GLN A 201 -18.17 6.59 -6.09
CA GLN A 201 -17.14 6.85 -7.08
C GLN A 201 -16.34 5.59 -7.39
N ILE A 202 -15.79 4.86 -6.42
CA ILE A 202 -15.04 3.61 -6.69
C ILE A 202 -15.88 2.61 -7.50
N LEU A 203 -17.16 2.46 -7.20
CA LEU A 203 -18.04 1.53 -7.90
C LEU A 203 -18.51 2.04 -9.28
N GLY A 204 -18.37 3.34 -9.55
CA GLY A 204 -18.79 3.98 -10.79
C GLY A 204 -20.29 4.33 -10.83
N ASN A 205 -20.88 4.56 -9.65
CA ASN A 205 -22.28 4.97 -9.48
C ASN A 205 -22.40 6.48 -9.30
#